data_AF-A0A4Q5X3Q3-F1
#
_entry.id   AF-A0A4Q5X3Q3-F1
#
_cell.length_a   1.000
_cell.length_b   1.000
_cell.length_c   1.000
_cell.angle_alpha   90.00
_cell.angle_beta   90.00
_cell.angle_gamma   90.00
#
_symmetry.space_group_name_H-M   'P 1'
#
loop_
_entity.id
_entity.type
_entity.pdbx_description
1 polymer ?
#
loop_
_entity_poly.entity_id
_entity_poly.type
_entity_poly.pdbx_seq_one_letter_code
_entity_poly.pdbx_strand_id
1 'polypeptide(L)'
;MAVPHLTVSVDERSRLAKARLGEVVLGKWRLERLIGLGGMAAVFEAVHRNGSRVAIKILHPDLAGSEEMRERFLAEGYAANRVAHPGVVTVRDEGTTPDGAVFLVMDLLSGRTLAQRLEEGTKPFSVGEVLEIATQLLDVLVQAHGRGVVHRDIKPENVLLTPEGRVRLLDFGIARVDSAARSQDTALGTTLGTPAFMSPEQAFGHWEDVDGRSDLWALGATMYLLLSGAPVRDAGSDLDQLLCAMTRPVVSLGDVAALPRSVVAVVDRALAFHRDDRFPDARSMQLALRAVLDELSAPASLATLPPPSIEPVAVSLRTPRPERAHHRASVTTVRPVAASAAPSPVASGGSKPGALPFFVSLGFAVGISIVVAARLGVQQPGVEGAPDRAPAAATPAFVSPAVEPPTAPTPATASAGPPRSSASVAPRRTPHARPGRAGADRSGAGARPVLNSFSE
;
A
#
# COMPACT_ATOMS: atom_id res chain seq x y z
N MET A 1 0.22 -36.45 -8.12
CA MET A 1 -0.96 -36.15 -7.29
C MET A 1 -0.86 -34.70 -6.89
N ALA A 2 -1.67 -33.82 -7.46
CA ALA A 2 -1.73 -32.43 -7.04
C ALA A 2 -2.35 -32.39 -5.64
N VAL A 3 -1.60 -31.92 -4.64
CA VAL A 3 -2.14 -31.66 -3.32
C VAL A 3 -3.12 -30.51 -3.48
N PRO A 4 -4.41 -30.66 -3.12
CA PRO A 4 -5.32 -29.54 -3.14
C PRO A 4 -4.86 -28.57 -2.07
N HIS A 5 -4.39 -27.38 -2.47
CA HIS A 5 -4.21 -26.27 -1.54
C HIS A 5 -5.61 -25.90 -1.04
N LEU A 6 -6.04 -26.49 0.09
CA LEU A 6 -7.17 -25.97 0.83
C LEU A 6 -6.79 -24.56 1.26
N THR A 7 -7.33 -23.57 0.58
CA THR A 7 -7.28 -22.18 1.03
C THR A 7 -7.99 -22.12 2.38
N VAL A 8 -7.22 -21.97 3.46
CA VAL A 8 -7.77 -21.81 4.80
C VAL A 8 -8.66 -20.56 4.81
N SER A 9 -9.90 -20.71 5.24
CA SER A 9 -10.85 -19.58 5.27
C SER A 9 -10.38 -18.49 6.23
N VAL A 10 -10.86 -17.26 6.03
CA VAL A 10 -10.56 -16.13 6.93
C VAL A 10 -11.02 -16.42 8.36
N ASP A 11 -12.18 -17.07 8.52
CA ASP A 11 -12.69 -17.47 9.83
C ASP A 11 -11.78 -18.47 10.53
N GLU A 12 -11.25 -19.43 9.79
CA GLU A 12 -10.32 -20.42 10.34
C GLU A 12 -8.98 -19.77 10.70
N ARG A 13 -8.44 -18.87 9.86
CA ARG A 13 -7.27 -18.06 10.20
C ARG A 13 -7.49 -17.20 11.45
N SER A 14 -8.69 -16.62 11.60
CA SER A 14 -9.08 -15.86 12.79
C SER A 14 -9.11 -16.74 14.04
N ARG A 15 -9.66 -17.97 13.93
CA ARG A 15 -9.69 -18.95 15.02
C ARG A 15 -8.28 -19.38 15.44
N LEU A 16 -7.43 -19.73 14.47
CA LEU A 16 -6.04 -20.12 14.70
C LEU A 16 -5.23 -18.97 15.32
N ALA A 17 -5.42 -17.74 14.83
CA ALA A 17 -4.77 -16.57 15.40
C ALA A 17 -5.19 -16.32 16.86
N LYS A 18 -6.50 -16.40 17.16
CA LYS A 18 -7.01 -16.24 18.54
C LYS A 18 -6.52 -17.32 19.49
N ALA A 19 -6.26 -18.54 19.01
CA ALA A 19 -5.70 -19.61 19.81
C ALA A 19 -4.29 -19.30 20.36
N ARG A 20 -3.54 -18.40 19.72
CA ARG A 20 -2.21 -17.97 20.18
C ARG A 20 -2.25 -16.96 21.34
N LEU A 21 -3.41 -16.43 21.71
CA LEU A 21 -3.50 -15.45 22.80
C LEU A 21 -3.05 -16.08 24.12
N GLY A 22 -2.15 -15.39 24.83
CA GLY A 22 -1.50 -15.88 26.04
C GLY A 22 -0.16 -16.58 25.80
N GLU A 23 0.18 -16.96 24.56
CA GLU A 23 1.50 -17.51 24.22
C GLU A 23 2.61 -16.50 24.51
N VAL A 24 3.79 -17.02 24.88
CA VAL A 24 4.99 -16.20 25.12
C VAL A 24 6.02 -16.48 24.03
N VAL A 25 6.24 -15.51 23.14
CA VAL A 25 7.24 -15.58 22.07
C VAL A 25 8.57 -14.96 22.53
N LEU A 26 9.69 -15.50 22.02
CA LEU A 26 11.06 -15.18 22.46
C LEU A 26 11.28 -15.29 23.99
N GLY A 27 10.45 -16.08 24.70
CA GLY A 27 10.49 -16.20 26.15
C GLY A 27 10.15 -14.92 26.94
N LYS A 28 9.82 -13.82 26.25
CA LYS A 28 9.74 -12.47 26.83
C LYS A 28 8.48 -11.69 26.48
N TRP A 29 7.84 -11.96 25.33
CA TRP A 29 6.66 -11.23 24.86
C TRP A 29 5.40 -12.09 24.95
N ARG A 30 4.46 -11.72 25.81
CA ARG A 30 3.16 -12.39 25.90
C ARG A 30 2.17 -11.77 24.91
N LEU A 31 1.56 -12.57 24.05
CA LEU A 31 0.52 -12.11 23.11
C LEU A 31 -0.77 -11.82 23.89
N GLU A 32 -1.23 -10.57 23.91
CA GLU A 32 -2.40 -10.17 24.72
C GLU A 32 -3.65 -9.92 23.89
N ARG A 33 -3.53 -9.35 22.69
CA ARG A 33 -4.67 -8.98 21.87
C ARG A 33 -4.36 -9.15 20.39
N LEU A 34 -5.30 -9.72 19.63
CA LEU A 34 -5.25 -9.72 18.17
C LEU A 34 -5.67 -8.33 17.69
N ILE A 35 -4.78 -7.64 16.97
CA ILE A 35 -5.01 -6.26 16.50
C ILE A 35 -5.19 -6.17 14.98
N GLY A 36 -4.81 -7.20 14.22
CA GLY A 36 -5.04 -7.27 12.79
C GLY A 36 -4.97 -8.70 12.27
N LEU A 37 -5.75 -8.98 11.22
CA LEU A 37 -5.74 -10.26 10.51
C LEU A 37 -5.59 -9.98 9.01
N GLY A 38 -4.42 -10.29 8.45
CA GLY A 38 -4.15 -10.17 7.03
C GLY A 38 -4.19 -11.51 6.31
N GLY A 39 -4.04 -11.49 4.98
CA GLY A 39 -3.98 -12.70 4.17
C GLY A 39 -2.75 -13.57 4.45
N MET A 40 -1.62 -12.94 4.79
CA MET A 40 -0.35 -13.64 5.05
C MET A 40 -0.09 -13.86 6.54
N ALA A 41 -0.51 -12.93 7.40
CA ALA A 41 -0.10 -12.92 8.80
C ALA A 41 -1.19 -12.39 9.72
N ALA A 42 -1.08 -12.72 11.00
CA ALA A 42 -1.84 -12.10 12.09
C ALA A 42 -0.94 -11.14 12.86
N VAL A 43 -1.49 -10.00 13.29
CA VAL A 43 -0.78 -8.99 14.08
C VAL A 43 -1.34 -8.97 15.48
N PHE A 44 -0.47 -9.10 16.48
CA PHE A 44 -0.80 -9.13 17.89
C PHE A 44 -0.19 -7.94 18.60
N GLU A 45 -0.92 -7.37 19.56
CA GLU A 45 -0.31 -6.60 20.63
C GLU A 45 0.30 -7.57 21.64
N ALA A 46 1.57 -7.36 21.95
CA ALA A 46 2.31 -8.17 22.89
C ALA A 46 2.95 -7.32 23.98
N VAL A 47 3.05 -7.88 25.18
CA VAL A 47 3.53 -7.19 26.38
C VAL A 47 4.74 -7.92 26.96
N HIS A 48 5.79 -7.16 27.24
CA HIS A 48 6.98 -7.64 27.93
C HIS A 48 6.75 -7.65 29.44
N ARG A 49 7.54 -8.45 30.17
CA ARG A 49 7.49 -8.53 31.65
C ARG A 49 7.72 -7.18 32.34
N ASN A 50 8.40 -6.25 31.69
CA ASN A 50 8.66 -4.89 32.20
C ASN A 50 7.54 -3.87 31.86
N GLY A 51 6.42 -4.32 31.27
CA GLY A 51 5.29 -3.47 30.87
C GLY A 51 5.43 -2.81 29.49
N SER A 52 6.57 -2.97 28.80
CA SER A 52 6.72 -2.47 27.42
C SER A 52 5.78 -3.19 26.48
N ARG A 53 5.22 -2.48 25.50
CA ARG A 53 4.30 -3.04 24.49
C ARG A 53 4.88 -2.95 23.09
N VAL A 54 4.60 -3.95 22.27
CA VAL A 54 5.02 -4.05 20.87
C VAL A 54 3.89 -4.66 20.05
N ALA A 55 3.94 -4.47 18.73
CA ALA A 55 3.17 -5.29 17.81
C ALA A 55 4.05 -6.47 17.35
N ILE A 56 3.46 -7.66 17.21
CA ILE A 56 4.12 -8.85 16.68
C ILE A 56 3.29 -9.37 15.53
N LYS A 57 3.83 -9.30 14.32
CA LYS A 57 3.23 -9.87 13.11
C LYS A 57 3.77 -11.30 12.96
N ILE A 58 2.89 -12.29 12.92
CA ILE A 58 3.22 -13.72 12.86
C ILE A 58 2.64 -14.29 11.56
N LEU A 59 3.49 -14.95 10.77
CA LEU A 59 3.09 -15.66 9.56
C LEU A 59 2.06 -16.74 9.88
N HIS A 60 1.01 -16.90 9.05
CA HIS A 60 0.02 -17.94 9.31
C HIS A 60 0.64 -19.35 9.20
N PRO A 61 0.21 -20.31 10.04
CA PRO A 61 0.76 -21.67 10.03
C PRO A 61 0.66 -22.39 8.68
N ASP A 62 -0.40 -22.14 7.90
CA ASP A 62 -0.60 -22.71 6.56
C ASP A 62 0.42 -22.20 5.54
N LEU A 63 1.06 -21.06 5.82
CA LEU A 63 2.11 -20.47 4.98
C LEU A 63 3.52 -20.73 5.53
N ALA A 64 3.66 -21.07 6.81
CA ALA A 64 4.94 -21.27 7.48
C ALA A 64 5.76 -22.44 6.91
N GLY A 65 5.13 -23.43 6.27
CA GLY A 65 5.83 -24.54 5.63
C GLY A 65 6.54 -24.18 4.32
N SER A 66 6.27 -22.99 3.75
CA SER A 66 6.90 -22.52 2.51
C SER A 66 8.10 -21.62 2.84
N GLU A 67 9.30 -22.07 2.47
CA GLU A 67 10.52 -21.25 2.62
C GLU A 67 10.39 -19.91 1.92
N GLU A 68 9.83 -19.94 0.71
CA GLU A 68 9.59 -18.75 -0.09
C GLU A 68 8.66 -17.74 0.62
N MET A 69 7.59 -18.20 1.28
CA MET A 69 6.72 -17.32 2.04
C MET A 69 7.40 -16.77 3.30
N ARG A 70 8.25 -17.57 3.96
CA ARG A 70 9.05 -17.12 5.10
C ARG A 70 10.05 -16.04 4.70
N GLU A 71 10.81 -16.26 3.63
CA GLU A 71 11.77 -15.28 3.10
C GLU A 71 11.08 -13.97 2.71
N ARG A 72 9.94 -14.06 2.01
CA ARG A 72 9.13 -12.88 1.64
C ARG A 72 8.67 -12.08 2.85
N PHE A 73 8.20 -12.78 3.89
CA PHE A 73 7.72 -12.16 5.11
C PHE A 73 8.82 -11.34 5.81
N LEU A 74 10.02 -11.93 5.93
CA LEU A 74 11.16 -11.27 6.54
C LEU A 74 11.68 -10.11 5.68
N ALA A 75 11.73 -10.29 4.35
CA ALA A 75 12.17 -9.27 3.41
C ALA A 75 11.28 -8.00 3.46
N GLU A 76 9.96 -8.16 3.57
CA GLU A 76 9.01 -7.06 3.77
C GLU A 76 9.30 -6.28 5.06
N GLY A 77 9.58 -6.99 6.16
CA GLY A 77 9.97 -6.36 7.42
C GLY A 77 11.25 -5.55 7.33
N TYR A 78 12.31 -6.12 6.74
CA TYR A 78 13.62 -5.46 6.65
C TYR A 78 13.63 -4.25 5.75
N ALA A 79 12.78 -4.21 4.73
CA ALA A 79 12.72 -3.08 3.85
C ALA A 79 12.25 -1.80 4.54
N ALA A 80 11.33 -1.91 5.49
CA ALA A 80 10.91 -0.78 6.31
C ALA A 80 12.10 -0.18 7.07
N ASN A 81 12.99 -1.00 7.61
CA ASN A 81 14.19 -0.55 8.32
C ASN A 81 15.21 0.17 7.43
N ARG A 82 15.19 -0.07 6.11
CA ARG A 82 16.01 0.70 5.16
C ARG A 82 15.54 2.14 5.02
N VAL A 83 14.30 2.45 5.41
CA VAL A 83 13.71 3.80 5.32
C VAL A 83 13.74 4.45 6.70
N ALA A 84 14.76 5.26 6.97
CA ALA A 84 14.89 6.00 8.24
C ALA A 84 14.01 7.25 8.21
N HIS A 85 12.71 7.07 8.44
CA HIS A 85 11.73 8.15 8.49
C HIS A 85 10.73 7.90 9.63
N PRO A 86 10.35 8.92 10.42
CA PRO A 86 9.42 8.74 11.54
C PRO A 86 8.01 8.32 11.11
N GLY A 87 7.67 8.46 9.84
CA GLY A 87 6.43 7.98 9.24
C GLY A 87 6.45 6.51 8.81
N VAL A 88 7.51 5.74 9.09
CA VAL A 88 7.61 4.31 8.78
C VAL A 88 7.61 3.49 10.07
N VAL A 89 6.95 2.34 10.07
CA VAL A 89 6.99 1.41 11.20
C VAL A 89 8.38 0.75 11.32
N THR A 90 8.94 0.74 12.54
CA THR A 90 10.25 0.14 12.79
C THR A 90 10.10 -1.33 13.16
N VAL A 91 10.87 -2.19 12.50
CA VAL A 91 11.05 -3.59 12.89
C VAL A 91 12.24 -3.69 13.84
N ARG A 92 11.99 -4.17 15.06
CA ARG A 92 12.95 -4.18 16.17
C ARG A 92 13.68 -5.50 16.34
N ASP A 93 13.00 -6.61 16.08
CA ASP A 93 13.47 -7.97 16.36
C ASP A 93 12.67 -8.94 15.47
N GLU A 94 13.13 -10.17 15.37
CA GLU A 94 12.45 -11.24 14.64
C GLU A 94 12.65 -12.58 15.32
N GLY A 95 11.95 -13.60 14.84
CA GLY A 95 12.23 -14.96 15.27
C GLY A 95 11.33 -15.98 14.63
N THR A 96 11.34 -17.18 15.22
CA THR A 96 10.51 -18.30 14.81
C THR A 96 9.83 -18.89 16.04
N THR A 97 8.53 -19.14 15.95
CA THR A 97 7.76 -19.80 17.00
C THR A 97 8.09 -21.29 17.08
N PRO A 98 7.77 -22.00 18.18
CA PRO A 98 8.03 -23.44 18.29
C PRO A 98 7.37 -24.29 17.21
N ASP A 99 6.25 -23.82 16.64
CA ASP A 99 5.55 -24.45 15.53
C ASP A 99 6.07 -24.04 14.14
N GLY A 100 7.18 -23.30 14.07
CA GLY A 100 7.89 -22.98 12.83
C GLY A 100 7.45 -21.69 12.12
N ALA A 101 6.49 -20.94 12.66
CA ALA A 101 6.05 -19.69 12.07
C ALA A 101 7.06 -18.57 12.34
N VAL A 102 7.47 -17.86 11.30
CA VAL A 102 8.30 -16.66 11.44
C VAL A 102 7.48 -15.48 11.93
N PHE A 103 8.09 -14.60 12.72
CA PHE A 103 7.44 -13.38 13.19
C PHE A 103 8.39 -12.19 13.23
N LEU A 104 7.81 -10.99 13.18
CA LEU A 104 8.49 -9.71 13.28
C LEU A 104 7.95 -8.95 14.49
N VAL A 105 8.85 -8.42 15.31
CA VAL A 105 8.53 -7.52 16.43
C VAL A 105 8.68 -6.09 15.95
N MET A 106 7.65 -5.28 16.12
CA MET A 106 7.59 -3.91 15.61
C MET A 106 7.03 -2.93 16.64
N ASP A 107 7.19 -1.64 16.37
CA ASP A 107 6.56 -0.58 17.17
C ASP A 107 5.05 -0.81 17.25
N LEU A 108 4.48 -0.83 18.47
CA LEU A 108 3.04 -0.77 18.64
C LEU A 108 2.56 0.66 18.35
N LEU A 109 1.69 0.82 17.35
CA LEU A 109 1.16 2.11 16.96
C LEU A 109 -0.25 2.31 17.54
N SER A 110 -0.50 3.52 18.05
CA SER A 110 -1.83 3.99 18.42
C SER A 110 -2.42 4.78 17.26
N GLY A 111 -3.67 4.52 16.92
CA GLY A 111 -4.37 5.21 15.84
C GLY A 111 -5.34 4.31 15.12
N ARG A 112 -5.77 4.75 13.93
CA ARG A 112 -6.67 4.02 13.05
C ARG A 112 -6.13 4.04 11.63
N THR A 113 -6.31 2.96 10.89
CA THR A 113 -6.03 2.98 9.45
C THR A 113 -7.06 3.85 8.73
N LEU A 114 -6.71 4.35 7.54
CA LEU A 114 -7.67 5.10 6.73
C LEU A 114 -8.85 4.21 6.33
N ALA A 115 -8.62 2.91 6.12
CA ALA A 115 -9.68 1.92 5.88
C ALA A 115 -10.66 1.82 7.06
N GLN A 116 -10.15 1.64 8.29
CA GLN A 116 -10.99 1.60 9.49
C GLN A 116 -11.82 2.86 9.64
N ARG A 117 -11.23 4.02 9.33
CA ARG A 117 -11.95 5.30 9.41
C ARG A 117 -13.03 5.45 8.33
N LEU A 118 -12.81 4.92 7.13
CA LEU A 118 -13.84 4.86 6.08
C LEU A 118 -15.00 3.94 6.51
N GLU A 119 -14.69 2.75 7.05
CA GLU A 119 -15.69 1.77 7.51
C GLU A 119 -16.56 2.27 8.66
N GLU A 120 -15.99 3.00 9.62
CA GLU A 120 -16.73 3.54 10.75
C GLU A 120 -17.74 4.63 10.36
N GLY A 121 -17.65 5.19 9.15
CA GLY A 121 -18.61 6.16 8.61
C GLY A 121 -18.77 7.45 9.43
N THR A 122 -17.88 7.72 10.38
CA THR A 122 -18.09 8.73 11.42
C THR A 122 -17.98 10.17 10.91
N LYS A 123 -17.19 10.39 9.84
CA LYS A 123 -17.11 11.65 9.11
C LYS A 123 -16.36 11.47 7.77
N PRO A 124 -16.86 12.04 6.64
CA PRO A 124 -16.07 12.13 5.41
C PRO A 124 -14.76 12.89 5.63
N PHE A 125 -13.72 12.51 4.90
CA PHE A 125 -12.46 13.24 4.93
C PHE A 125 -12.64 14.61 4.29
N SER A 126 -12.15 15.66 4.95
CA SER A 126 -12.11 16.98 4.33
C SER A 126 -11.00 17.04 3.29
N VAL A 127 -11.12 17.95 2.31
CA VAL A 127 -10.06 18.16 1.30
C VAL A 127 -8.72 18.45 1.98
N GLY A 128 -8.67 19.40 2.91
CA GLY A 128 -7.44 19.76 3.63
C GLY A 128 -6.80 18.56 4.34
N GLU A 129 -7.62 17.73 4.99
CA GLU A 129 -7.15 16.53 5.68
C GLU A 129 -6.54 15.50 4.71
N VAL A 130 -7.16 15.25 3.56
CA VAL A 130 -6.59 14.34 2.54
C VAL A 130 -5.26 14.87 2.01
N LEU A 131 -5.17 16.19 1.75
CA LEU A 131 -3.94 16.82 1.27
C LEU A 131 -2.82 16.75 2.32
N GLU A 132 -3.13 16.95 3.60
CA GLU A 132 -2.16 16.82 4.70
C GLU A 132 -1.65 15.38 4.84
N ILE A 133 -2.56 14.40 4.81
CA ILE A 133 -2.21 12.96 4.86
C ILE A 133 -1.31 12.60 3.67
N ALA A 134 -1.70 12.99 2.45
CA ALA A 134 -0.92 12.71 1.25
C ALA A 134 0.43 13.41 1.26
N THR A 135 0.53 14.63 1.81
CA THR A 135 1.81 15.35 1.97
C THR A 135 2.75 14.60 2.90
N GLN A 136 2.27 14.15 4.07
CA GLN A 136 3.07 13.37 5.01
C GLN A 136 3.49 12.02 4.42
N LEU A 137 2.61 11.37 3.65
CA LEU A 137 2.97 10.13 2.97
C LEU A 137 4.03 10.36 1.89
N LEU A 138 3.93 11.45 1.13
CA LEU A 138 4.96 11.81 0.15
C LEU A 138 6.32 12.10 0.81
N ASP A 139 6.36 12.66 2.03
CA ASP A 139 7.62 12.79 2.78
C ASP A 139 8.27 11.42 3.04
N VAL A 140 7.47 10.40 3.36
CA VAL A 140 7.94 9.01 3.48
C VAL A 140 8.45 8.48 2.13
N LEU A 141 7.67 8.66 1.07
CA LEU A 141 7.99 8.11 -0.26
C LEU A 141 9.23 8.76 -0.88
N VAL A 142 9.44 10.07 -0.70
CA VAL A 142 10.67 10.75 -1.11
C VAL A 142 11.89 10.06 -0.49
N GLN A 143 11.83 9.72 0.80
CA GLN A 143 12.94 9.05 1.48
C GLN A 143 13.09 7.58 1.08
N ALA A 144 11.99 6.87 0.88
CA ALA A 144 12.00 5.47 0.45
C ALA A 144 12.57 5.34 -0.97
N HIS A 145 12.03 6.10 -1.92
CA HIS A 145 12.44 6.10 -3.33
C HIS A 145 13.90 6.55 -3.49
N GLY A 146 14.34 7.54 -2.71
CA GLY A 146 15.74 7.97 -2.67
C GLY A 146 16.72 6.90 -2.21
N ARG A 147 16.25 5.82 -1.58
CA ARG A 147 17.03 4.64 -1.16
C ARG A 147 16.77 3.40 -2.04
N GLY A 148 16.08 3.57 -3.17
CA GLY A 148 15.71 2.49 -4.07
C GLY A 148 14.69 1.52 -3.47
N VAL A 149 13.87 1.97 -2.51
CA VAL A 149 12.80 1.17 -1.91
C VAL A 149 11.46 1.67 -2.44
N VAL A 150 10.74 0.81 -3.16
CA VAL A 150 9.37 1.07 -3.65
C VAL A 150 8.38 0.31 -2.76
N HIS A 151 7.27 0.95 -2.38
CA HIS A 151 6.31 0.39 -1.44
C HIS A 151 5.43 -0.70 -2.07
N ARG A 152 4.91 -0.46 -3.28
CA ARG A 152 4.13 -1.40 -4.13
C ARG A 152 2.75 -1.82 -3.61
N ASP A 153 2.38 -1.47 -2.38
CA ASP A 153 1.05 -1.75 -1.82
C ASP A 153 0.48 -0.57 -1.01
N ILE A 154 0.52 0.65 -1.58
CA ILE A 154 -0.11 1.81 -0.93
C ILE A 154 -1.62 1.71 -1.07
N LYS A 155 -2.33 1.73 0.07
CA LYS A 155 -3.78 1.65 0.16
C LYS A 155 -4.25 2.08 1.56
N PRO A 156 -5.54 2.39 1.77
CA PRO A 156 -6.06 2.84 3.05
C PRO A 156 -5.75 1.95 4.26
N GLU A 157 -5.64 0.64 4.07
CA GLU A 157 -5.31 -0.35 5.11
C GLU A 157 -3.88 -0.22 5.62
N ASN A 158 -2.96 0.23 4.75
CA ASN A 158 -1.53 0.34 5.06
C ASN A 158 -1.14 1.76 5.51
N VAL A 159 -2.09 2.68 5.61
CA VAL A 159 -1.86 4.05 6.08
C VAL A 159 -2.57 4.24 7.41
N LEU A 160 -1.80 4.38 8.49
CA LEU A 160 -2.31 4.62 9.83
C LEU A 160 -2.21 6.11 10.19
N LEU A 161 -3.29 6.65 10.72
CA LEU A 161 -3.36 8.00 11.28
C LEU A 161 -3.37 7.92 12.81
N THR A 162 -2.38 8.53 13.45
CA THR A 162 -2.30 8.59 14.92
C THR A 162 -3.29 9.64 15.47
N PRO A 163 -3.64 9.59 16.76
CA PRO A 163 -4.48 10.60 17.39
C PRO A 163 -3.94 12.04 17.27
N GLU A 164 -2.61 12.18 17.12
CA GLU A 164 -1.92 13.46 16.93
C GLU A 164 -1.90 13.92 15.46
N GLY A 165 -2.60 13.23 14.56
CA GLY A 165 -2.67 13.58 13.14
C GLY A 165 -1.42 13.21 12.34
N ARG A 166 -0.60 12.28 12.83
CA ARG A 166 0.62 11.84 12.14
C ARG A 166 0.36 10.60 11.30
N VAL A 167 0.93 10.57 10.10
CA VAL A 167 0.86 9.41 9.20
C VAL A 167 1.97 8.41 9.54
N ARG A 168 1.59 7.14 9.63
CA ARG A 168 2.47 5.97 9.74
C ARG A 168 2.14 5.00 8.61
N LEU A 169 3.11 4.79 7.72
CA LEU A 169 3.05 3.81 6.64
C LEU A 169 3.45 2.44 7.17
N LEU A 170 2.59 1.46 6.90
CA LEU A 170 2.72 0.07 7.32
C LEU A 170 3.10 -0.80 6.11
N ASP A 171 3.82 -1.89 6.36
CA ASP A 171 3.96 -3.05 5.46
C ASP A 171 4.35 -2.74 4.00
N PHE A 172 5.66 -2.73 3.72
CA PHE A 172 6.16 -2.61 2.34
C PHE A 172 5.81 -3.88 1.55
N GLY A 173 5.03 -3.76 0.48
CA GLY A 173 4.57 -4.86 -0.38
C GLY A 173 5.64 -5.53 -1.26
N ILE A 174 6.87 -5.65 -0.76
CA ILE A 174 8.04 -6.17 -1.49
C ILE A 174 7.89 -7.65 -1.82
N ALA A 175 7.13 -8.39 -1.01
CA ALA A 175 6.79 -9.80 -1.24
C ALA A 175 6.10 -10.08 -2.59
N ARG A 176 5.52 -9.07 -3.27
CA ARG A 176 4.82 -9.24 -4.56
C ARG A 176 5.73 -9.38 -5.78
N VAL A 177 6.97 -8.91 -5.71
CA VAL A 177 7.89 -8.92 -6.88
C VAL A 177 8.61 -10.25 -7.02
N ASP A 178 9.03 -10.86 -5.92
CA ASP A 178 9.75 -12.13 -5.97
C ASP A 178 8.86 -13.28 -6.47
N SER A 179 7.55 -13.24 -6.19
CA SER A 179 6.61 -14.26 -6.64
C SER A 179 6.42 -14.28 -8.15
N ALA A 180 6.23 -13.12 -8.75
CA ALA A 180 5.97 -13.02 -10.17
C ALA A 180 7.25 -13.10 -11.01
N ALA A 181 8.40 -12.73 -10.43
CA ALA A 181 9.70 -12.94 -11.05
C ALA A 181 10.13 -14.43 -11.04
N ARG A 182 9.69 -15.23 -10.06
CA ARG A 182 10.11 -16.64 -9.89
C ARG A 182 9.08 -17.68 -10.33
N SER A 183 7.80 -17.34 -10.42
CA SER A 183 6.74 -18.28 -10.78
C SER A 183 6.05 -17.84 -12.06
N GLN A 184 6.24 -18.59 -13.16
CA GLN A 184 5.43 -18.42 -14.38
C GLN A 184 3.99 -18.91 -14.23
N ASP A 185 3.68 -19.59 -13.12
CA ASP A 185 2.32 -19.97 -12.73
C ASP A 185 1.71 -18.88 -11.86
N THR A 186 1.16 -17.85 -12.50
CA THR A 186 0.29 -16.86 -11.86
C THR A 186 -1.02 -17.55 -11.49
N ALA A 187 -1.05 -18.29 -10.38
CA ALA A 187 -2.31 -18.71 -9.78
C ALA A 187 -3.06 -17.43 -9.35
N LEU A 188 -3.99 -17.01 -10.20
CA LEU A 188 -4.77 -15.75 -10.19
C LEU A 188 -5.62 -15.49 -8.92
N GLY A 189 -5.41 -16.19 -7.80
CA GLY A 189 -6.43 -16.30 -6.76
C GLY A 189 -6.03 -16.00 -5.31
N THR A 190 -4.74 -15.93 -4.94
CA THR A 190 -4.40 -15.95 -3.49
C THR A 190 -3.44 -14.86 -3.03
N THR A 191 -2.87 -14.03 -3.91
CA THR A 191 -1.94 -12.96 -3.50
C THR A 191 -2.04 -11.69 -4.37
N LEU A 192 -3.10 -11.54 -5.17
CA LEU A 192 -3.42 -10.23 -5.71
C LEU A 192 -3.90 -9.35 -4.56
N GLY A 193 -3.24 -8.22 -4.34
CA GLY A 193 -3.79 -7.16 -3.48
C GLY A 193 -5.15 -6.70 -3.93
N THR A 194 -5.74 -5.77 -3.17
CA THR A 194 -6.98 -5.10 -3.54
C THR A 194 -6.80 -4.43 -4.91
N PRO A 195 -7.35 -4.98 -6.02
CA PRO A 195 -6.98 -4.57 -7.38
C PRO A 195 -7.33 -3.11 -7.69
N ALA A 196 -8.26 -2.52 -6.92
CA ALA A 196 -8.60 -1.11 -6.94
C ALA A 196 -7.39 -0.16 -6.74
N PHE A 197 -6.34 -0.58 -6.04
CA PHE A 197 -5.14 0.25 -5.77
C PHE A 197 -3.91 -0.17 -6.58
N MET A 198 -4.03 -1.19 -7.46
CA MET A 198 -2.94 -1.57 -8.36
C MET A 198 -2.82 -0.60 -9.53
N SER A 199 -1.60 -0.12 -9.73
CA SER A 199 -1.24 0.61 -10.94
C SER A 199 -1.39 -0.29 -12.18
N PRO A 200 -1.64 0.29 -13.38
CA PRO A 200 -1.75 -0.48 -14.62
C PRO A 200 -0.58 -1.44 -14.85
N GLU A 201 0.66 -1.01 -14.65
CA GLU A 201 1.87 -1.83 -14.81
C GLU A 201 1.92 -3.02 -13.84
N GLN A 202 1.46 -2.83 -12.59
CA GLN A 202 1.34 -3.94 -11.63
C GLN A 202 0.23 -4.90 -12.02
N ALA A 203 -0.89 -4.38 -12.52
CA ALA A 203 -2.00 -5.21 -12.99
C ALA A 203 -1.55 -6.09 -14.17
N PHE A 204 -0.83 -5.52 -15.15
CA PHE A 204 -0.22 -6.26 -16.26
C PHE A 204 0.86 -7.27 -15.84
N GLY A 205 1.37 -7.17 -14.61
CA GLY A 205 2.49 -8.00 -14.15
C GLY A 205 3.82 -7.63 -14.80
N HIS A 206 3.96 -6.42 -15.34
CA HIS A 206 5.23 -5.89 -15.86
C HIS A 206 6.09 -5.38 -14.70
N TRP A 207 6.59 -6.31 -13.88
CA TRP A 207 7.31 -5.97 -12.65
C TRP A 207 8.61 -5.19 -12.89
N GLU A 208 9.20 -5.32 -14.07
CA GLU A 208 10.33 -4.52 -14.55
C GLU A 208 10.00 -3.04 -14.73
N ASP A 209 8.74 -2.70 -14.96
CA ASP A 209 8.25 -1.33 -15.12
C ASP A 209 7.79 -0.70 -13.79
N VAL A 210 7.67 -1.49 -12.72
CA VAL A 210 7.19 -1.05 -11.41
C VAL A 210 8.28 -0.26 -10.68
N ASP A 211 8.13 1.07 -10.68
CA ASP A 211 9.02 2.02 -10.01
C ASP A 211 8.26 2.91 -9.01
N GLY A 212 8.90 3.97 -8.52
CA GLY A 212 8.28 4.91 -7.58
C GLY A 212 6.99 5.55 -8.09
N ARG A 213 6.76 5.62 -9.42
CA ARG A 213 5.53 6.17 -10.02
C ARG A 213 4.34 5.23 -9.86
N SER A 214 4.55 3.94 -9.62
CA SER A 214 3.49 3.00 -9.22
C SER A 214 2.94 3.36 -7.84
N ASP A 215 3.81 3.74 -6.90
CA ASP A 215 3.41 4.23 -5.58
C ASP A 215 2.61 5.54 -5.68
N LEU A 216 3.01 6.45 -6.58
CA LEU A 216 2.28 7.71 -6.80
C LEU A 216 0.88 7.46 -7.35
N TRP A 217 0.73 6.49 -8.26
CA TRP A 217 -0.57 6.08 -8.77
C TRP A 217 -1.45 5.54 -7.64
N ALA A 218 -0.91 4.65 -6.81
CA ALA A 218 -1.63 4.06 -5.68
C ALA A 218 -2.02 5.08 -4.60
N LEU A 219 -1.17 6.09 -4.37
CA LEU A 219 -1.52 7.26 -3.56
C LEU A 219 -2.65 8.08 -4.21
N GLY A 220 -2.60 8.32 -5.52
CA GLY A 220 -3.69 8.96 -6.26
C GLY A 220 -5.02 8.22 -6.08
N ALA A 221 -5.01 6.88 -6.19
CA ALA A 221 -6.19 6.05 -5.98
C ALA A 221 -6.70 6.11 -4.53
N THR A 222 -5.79 6.17 -3.57
CA THR A 222 -6.13 6.39 -2.15
C THR A 222 -6.79 7.75 -1.95
N MET A 223 -6.21 8.83 -2.49
CA MET A 223 -6.79 10.18 -2.40
C MET A 223 -8.18 10.25 -3.07
N TYR A 224 -8.32 9.64 -4.25
CA TYR A 224 -9.58 9.58 -4.98
C TYR A 224 -10.69 8.96 -4.12
N LEU A 225 -10.42 7.82 -3.49
CA LEU A 225 -11.37 7.15 -2.60
C LEU A 225 -11.73 8.02 -1.39
N LEU A 226 -10.75 8.65 -0.76
CA LEU A 226 -10.99 9.48 0.43
C LEU A 226 -11.81 10.74 0.10
N LEU A 227 -11.61 11.32 -1.09
CA LEU A 227 -12.27 12.56 -1.52
C LEU A 227 -13.67 12.34 -2.10
N SER A 228 -13.85 11.25 -2.87
CA SER A 228 -15.14 10.94 -3.52
C SER A 228 -16.01 9.99 -2.71
N GLY A 229 -15.43 9.23 -1.79
CA GLY A 229 -16.09 8.12 -1.10
C GLY A 229 -16.27 6.86 -1.97
N ALA A 230 -15.86 6.91 -3.24
CA ALA A 230 -15.99 5.80 -4.19
C ALA A 230 -14.60 5.36 -4.69
N PRO A 231 -14.34 4.05 -4.89
CA PRO A 231 -13.07 3.61 -5.43
C PRO A 231 -12.90 4.09 -6.89
N VAL A 232 -11.65 4.20 -7.35
CA VAL A 232 -11.32 4.52 -8.76
C VAL A 232 -11.91 3.53 -9.77
N ARG A 233 -12.26 2.33 -9.29
CA ARG A 233 -12.86 1.26 -10.06
C ARG A 233 -13.90 0.61 -9.17
N ASP A 234 -15.16 0.73 -9.57
CA ASP A 234 -16.28 0.07 -8.93
C ASP A 234 -16.91 -0.88 -9.94
N ALA A 235 -16.72 -2.19 -9.74
CA ALA A 235 -17.56 -3.27 -10.26
C ALA A 235 -16.84 -4.63 -10.18
N GLY A 236 -17.57 -5.62 -9.66
CA GLY A 236 -17.35 -7.03 -9.97
C GLY A 236 -16.36 -7.77 -9.09
N SER A 237 -16.04 -8.98 -9.52
CA SER A 237 -15.06 -9.86 -8.88
C SER A 237 -13.65 -9.24 -8.91
N ASP A 238 -12.71 -9.76 -8.11
CA ASP A 238 -11.31 -9.31 -8.16
C ASP A 238 -10.71 -9.40 -9.57
N LEU A 239 -11.13 -10.41 -10.34
CA LEU A 239 -10.75 -10.57 -11.75
C LEU A 239 -11.29 -9.42 -12.61
N ASP A 240 -12.54 -8.99 -12.40
CA ASP A 240 -13.12 -7.86 -13.13
C ASP A 240 -12.34 -6.58 -12.83
N GLN A 241 -12.03 -6.33 -11.56
CA GLN A 241 -11.25 -5.16 -11.16
C GLN A 241 -9.83 -5.18 -11.76
N LEU A 242 -9.18 -6.34 -11.82
CA LEU A 242 -7.88 -6.52 -12.48
C LEU A 242 -7.98 -6.23 -13.98
N LEU A 243 -8.99 -6.76 -14.66
CA LEU A 243 -9.24 -6.49 -16.08
C LEU A 243 -9.50 -4.99 -16.33
N CYS A 244 -10.25 -4.34 -15.45
CA CYS A 244 -10.45 -2.89 -15.51
C CYS A 244 -9.11 -2.14 -15.41
N ALA A 245 -8.24 -2.58 -14.50
CA ALA A 245 -6.95 -1.95 -14.29
C ALA A 245 -6.05 -1.98 -15.54
N MET A 246 -6.16 -3.04 -16.34
CA MET A 246 -5.44 -3.21 -17.59
C MET A 246 -6.07 -2.48 -18.78
N THR A 247 -7.37 -2.22 -18.77
CA THR A 247 -8.10 -1.86 -20.00
C THR A 247 -8.78 -0.50 -19.98
N ARG A 248 -8.99 0.10 -18.80
CA ARG A 248 -9.79 1.32 -18.66
C ARG A 248 -9.03 2.42 -17.92
N PRO A 249 -8.96 3.65 -18.48
CA PRO A 249 -8.49 4.80 -17.73
C PRO A 249 -9.44 5.10 -16.57
N VAL A 250 -8.91 5.73 -15.52
CA VAL A 250 -9.70 6.15 -14.37
C VAL A 250 -10.59 7.34 -14.76
N VAL A 251 -11.83 7.36 -14.26
CA VAL A 251 -12.74 8.51 -14.42
C VAL A 251 -12.17 9.71 -13.68
N SER A 252 -12.24 10.92 -14.25
CA SER A 252 -11.73 12.12 -13.58
C SER A 252 -12.43 12.32 -12.25
N LEU A 253 -11.66 12.69 -11.22
CA LEU A 253 -12.23 12.99 -9.90
C LEU A 253 -13.23 14.16 -9.97
N GLY A 254 -13.03 15.10 -10.90
CA GLY A 254 -13.93 16.25 -11.09
C GLY A 254 -15.30 15.87 -11.63
N ASP A 255 -15.44 14.70 -12.27
CA ASP A 255 -16.72 14.19 -12.76
C ASP A 255 -17.52 13.46 -11.65
N VAL A 256 -16.84 13.03 -10.59
CA VAL A 256 -17.43 12.24 -9.49
C VAL A 256 -17.66 13.07 -8.23
N ALA A 257 -16.85 14.11 -7.99
CA ALA A 257 -16.96 14.96 -6.83
C ALA A 257 -16.75 16.45 -7.18
N ALA A 258 -17.59 17.31 -6.60
CA ALA A 258 -17.45 18.76 -6.72
C ALA A 258 -16.28 19.27 -5.85
N LEU A 259 -15.10 19.39 -6.44
CA LEU A 259 -13.86 19.76 -5.76
C LEU A 259 -13.13 20.92 -6.47
N PRO A 260 -12.23 21.64 -5.77
CA PRO A 260 -11.37 22.64 -6.41
C PRO A 260 -10.57 22.03 -7.57
N ARG A 261 -10.48 22.76 -8.68
CA ARG A 261 -9.80 22.27 -9.90
C ARG A 261 -8.35 21.88 -9.66
N SER A 262 -7.66 22.58 -8.77
CA SER A 262 -6.27 22.30 -8.43
C SER A 262 -6.10 20.96 -7.69
N VAL A 263 -7.07 20.56 -6.85
CA VAL A 263 -7.10 19.23 -6.21
C VAL A 263 -7.32 18.14 -7.24
N VAL A 264 -8.31 18.31 -8.12
CA VAL A 264 -8.61 17.37 -9.20
C VAL A 264 -7.39 17.17 -10.10
N ALA A 265 -6.72 18.25 -10.50
CA ALA A 265 -5.55 18.19 -11.38
C ALA A 265 -4.40 17.36 -10.80
N VAL A 266 -4.15 17.44 -9.48
CA VAL A 266 -3.09 16.64 -8.84
C VAL A 266 -3.48 15.17 -8.78
N VAL A 267 -4.71 14.85 -8.40
CA VAL A 267 -5.18 13.46 -8.28
C VAL A 267 -5.24 12.78 -9.66
N ASP A 268 -5.84 13.43 -10.65
CA ASP A 268 -5.98 12.89 -12.01
C ASP A 268 -4.62 12.68 -12.67
N ARG A 269 -3.66 13.59 -12.47
CA ARG A 269 -2.30 13.41 -12.98
C ARG A 269 -1.59 12.21 -12.34
N ALA A 270 -1.76 11.99 -11.04
CA ALA A 270 -1.22 10.79 -10.38
C ALA A 270 -1.84 9.50 -10.94
N LEU A 271 -3.13 9.55 -11.32
CA LEU A 271 -3.92 8.43 -11.84
C LEU A 271 -3.79 8.20 -13.35
N ALA A 272 -2.97 8.98 -14.06
CA ALA A 272 -2.76 8.82 -15.49
C ALA A 272 -2.39 7.38 -15.84
N PHE A 273 -3.00 6.85 -16.89
CA PHE A 273 -2.87 5.44 -17.27
C PHE A 273 -1.41 5.09 -17.61
N HIS A 274 -0.78 5.89 -18.48
CA HIS A 274 0.63 5.74 -18.81
C HIS A 274 1.51 6.35 -17.72
N ARG A 275 2.56 5.61 -17.31
CA ARG A 275 3.50 6.02 -16.25
C ARG A 275 4.25 7.32 -16.54
N ASP A 276 4.46 7.65 -17.81
CA ASP A 276 5.21 8.85 -18.21
C ASP A 276 4.38 10.14 -18.16
N ASP A 277 3.04 10.00 -18.14
CA ASP A 277 2.11 11.13 -17.99
C ASP A 277 1.92 11.54 -16.51
N ARG A 278 2.43 10.72 -15.58
CA ARG A 278 2.34 10.94 -14.14
C ARG A 278 3.34 11.98 -13.65
N PHE A 279 3.45 12.14 -12.33
CA PHE A 279 4.57 12.85 -11.73
C PHE A 279 5.86 12.03 -11.91
N PRO A 280 7.00 12.67 -12.27
CA PRO A 280 8.23 11.95 -12.51
C PRO A 280 8.81 11.30 -11.25
N ASP A 281 8.56 11.89 -10.08
CA ASP A 281 9.00 11.43 -8.76
C ASP A 281 8.09 11.95 -7.63
N ALA A 282 8.25 11.37 -6.43
CA ALA A 282 7.47 11.74 -5.24
C ALA A 282 7.67 13.20 -4.82
N ARG A 283 8.86 13.77 -5.05
CA ARG A 283 9.16 15.17 -4.69
C ARG A 283 8.37 16.15 -5.55
N SER A 284 8.23 15.85 -6.84
CA SER A 284 7.47 16.64 -7.80
C SER A 284 5.98 16.64 -7.47
N MET A 285 5.43 15.47 -7.11
CA MET A 285 4.04 15.37 -6.63
C MET A 285 3.85 16.12 -5.32
N GLN A 286 4.81 16.03 -4.39
CA GLN A 286 4.76 16.75 -3.11
C GLN A 286 4.75 18.27 -3.28
N LEU A 287 5.59 18.81 -4.15
CA LEU A 287 5.63 20.25 -4.41
C LEU A 287 4.30 20.73 -5.01
N ALA A 288 3.73 19.97 -5.95
CA ALA A 288 2.41 20.27 -6.49
C ALA A 288 1.33 20.26 -5.40
N LEU A 289 1.33 19.24 -4.54
CA LEU A 289 0.36 19.10 -3.46
C LEU A 289 0.46 20.23 -2.42
N ARG A 290 1.68 20.64 -2.04
CA ARG A 290 1.91 21.78 -1.15
C ARG A 290 1.42 23.10 -1.75
N ALA A 291 1.64 23.31 -3.05
CA ALA A 291 1.12 24.50 -3.74
C ALA A 291 -0.42 24.56 -3.71
N VAL A 292 -1.10 23.42 -3.86
CA VAL A 292 -2.56 23.33 -3.70
C VAL A 292 -2.99 23.65 -2.26
N LEU A 293 -2.26 23.13 -1.26
CA LEU A 293 -2.57 23.42 0.14
C LEU A 293 -2.41 24.91 0.46
N ASP A 294 -1.36 25.55 -0.06
CA ASP A 294 -1.12 26.99 0.09
C ASP A 294 -2.20 27.82 -0.61
N GLU A 295 -2.62 27.43 -1.83
CA GLU A 295 -3.72 28.07 -2.56
C GLU A 295 -5.03 28.04 -1.76
N LEU A 296 -5.38 26.88 -1.19
CA LEU A 296 -6.60 26.69 -0.41
C LEU A 296 -6.55 27.37 0.96
N SER A 297 -5.36 27.58 1.49
CA SER A 297 -5.13 28.25 2.79
C SER A 297 -4.99 29.77 2.65
N ALA A 298 -4.73 30.29 1.44
CA ALA A 298 -4.62 31.71 1.21
C ALA A 298 -5.95 32.41 1.52
N PRO A 299 -5.96 33.48 2.34
CA PRO A 299 -7.16 34.26 2.54
C PRO A 299 -7.62 34.82 1.18
N ALA A 300 -8.91 34.69 0.88
CA ALA A 300 -9.55 35.10 -0.38
C ALA A 300 -9.35 36.59 -0.77
N SER A 301 -8.59 37.37 0.01
CA SER A 301 -8.38 38.81 -0.11
C SER A 301 -7.21 39.24 -1.01
N LEU A 302 -6.41 38.32 -1.58
CA LEU A 302 -5.35 38.70 -2.54
C LEU A 302 -5.77 38.55 -4.02
N ALA A 303 -6.97 38.06 -4.30
CA ALA A 303 -7.51 37.91 -5.66
C ALA A 303 -8.17 39.19 -6.22
N THR A 304 -8.05 40.34 -5.55
CA THR A 304 -8.54 41.63 -6.05
C THR A 304 -7.48 42.71 -5.87
N LEU A 305 -6.28 42.48 -6.40
CA LEU A 305 -5.53 43.62 -6.94
C LEU A 305 -5.97 43.76 -8.40
N PRO A 306 -6.58 44.89 -8.81
CA PRO A 306 -6.85 45.14 -10.21
C PRO A 306 -5.53 45.02 -10.99
N PRO A 307 -5.56 44.55 -12.25
CA PRO A 307 -4.37 44.54 -13.08
C PRO A 307 -3.76 45.95 -13.06
N PRO A 308 -2.42 46.10 -12.97
CA PRO A 308 -1.83 47.43 -13.08
C PRO A 308 -2.30 48.03 -14.40
N SER A 309 -3.03 49.14 -14.32
CA SER A 309 -3.41 49.92 -15.49
C SER A 309 -2.12 50.36 -16.17
N ILE A 310 -1.70 49.63 -17.20
CA ILE A 310 -0.65 50.07 -18.10
C ILE A 310 -1.32 51.15 -18.97
N GLU A 311 -1.25 52.40 -18.49
CA GLU A 311 -1.42 53.56 -19.35
C GLU A 311 -0.40 53.42 -20.50
N PRO A 312 -0.83 53.36 -21.77
CA PRO A 312 0.11 53.30 -22.87
C PRO A 312 0.88 54.63 -22.92
N VAL A 313 2.11 54.61 -22.41
CA VAL A 313 3.08 55.67 -22.69
C VAL A 313 3.32 55.64 -24.20
N ALA A 314 2.73 56.60 -24.90
CA ALA A 314 2.94 56.80 -26.33
C ALA A 314 4.42 57.15 -26.57
N VAL A 315 5.23 56.14 -26.90
CA VAL A 315 6.58 56.35 -27.43
C VAL A 315 6.43 56.91 -28.84
N SER A 316 6.56 58.23 -28.96
CA SER A 316 6.59 58.92 -30.26
C SER A 316 7.89 58.59 -30.97
N LEU A 317 7.89 57.57 -31.82
CA LEU A 317 8.99 57.29 -32.74
C LEU A 317 8.99 58.36 -33.84
N ARG A 318 9.83 59.39 -33.66
CA ARG A 318 10.24 60.27 -34.76
C ARG A 318 11.10 59.46 -35.72
N THR A 319 10.57 59.17 -36.90
CA THR A 319 11.35 58.64 -38.01
C THR A 319 12.24 59.74 -38.61
N PRO A 320 13.54 59.50 -38.85
CA PRO A 320 14.35 60.40 -39.67
C PRO A 320 13.99 60.20 -41.14
N ARG A 321 13.74 61.32 -41.82
CA ARG A 321 13.55 61.46 -43.26
C ARG A 321 14.81 61.00 -44.02
N PRO A 322 14.71 60.28 -45.15
CA PRO A 322 15.88 59.86 -45.90
C PRO A 322 16.37 61.01 -46.76
N GLU A 323 17.60 61.47 -46.49
CA GLU A 323 18.30 62.42 -47.36
C GLU A 323 19.20 61.63 -48.32
N ARG A 324 18.82 61.67 -49.61
CA ARG A 324 19.67 61.19 -50.70
C ARG A 324 20.76 62.23 -50.95
N ALA A 325 22.03 61.83 -50.88
CA ALA A 325 23.10 62.49 -51.60
C ALA A 325 24.16 61.48 -52.03
N HIS A 326 24.45 61.51 -53.33
CA HIS A 326 25.45 60.72 -54.04
C HIS A 326 26.87 61.10 -53.60
N HIS A 327 27.80 60.13 -53.61
CA HIS A 327 29.10 60.32 -54.26
C HIS A 327 29.80 58.97 -54.53
N ARG A 328 30.77 59.05 -55.45
CA ARG A 328 31.20 58.12 -56.48
C ARG A 328 32.56 57.46 -56.14
N ALA A 329 32.80 56.28 -56.76
CA ALA A 329 34.11 55.71 -57.13
C ALA A 329 35.03 55.20 -55.98
N SER A 330 35.84 54.14 -56.08
CA SER A 330 36.24 53.20 -57.14
C SER A 330 37.16 52.12 -56.50
N VAL A 331 37.56 51.13 -57.32
CA VAL A 331 38.80 50.30 -57.24
C VAL A 331 38.73 49.08 -56.29
N THR A 332 39.32 47.90 -56.50
CA THR A 332 39.80 47.07 -57.62
C THR A 332 40.18 45.71 -57.01
N THR A 333 39.98 44.65 -57.77
CA THR A 333 40.33 43.22 -57.55
C THR A 333 41.80 42.93 -57.22
N VAL A 334 42.05 41.93 -56.35
CA VAL A 334 43.10 40.88 -56.54
C VAL A 334 42.65 39.53 -55.92
N ARG A 335 42.78 38.45 -56.71
CA ARG A 335 42.92 37.01 -56.37
C ARG A 335 44.26 36.56 -57.01
N PRO A 336 44.75 35.31 -56.91
CA PRO A 336 44.72 34.26 -55.86
C PRO A 336 46.12 33.60 -55.67
N VAL A 337 46.27 32.56 -54.82
CA VAL A 337 47.28 31.50 -55.00
C VAL A 337 46.67 30.14 -54.63
N ALA A 338 46.93 29.14 -55.48
CA ALA A 338 46.52 27.74 -55.36
C ALA A 338 47.74 26.82 -55.50
N ALA A 339 47.62 25.59 -54.97
CA ALA A 339 48.20 24.30 -55.40
C ALA A 339 48.46 23.43 -54.14
N SER A 340 48.39 22.10 -54.13
CA SER A 340 47.92 21.02 -54.99
C SER A 340 48.36 19.73 -54.27
N ALA A 341 47.55 18.66 -54.24
CA ALA A 341 47.96 17.27 -54.52
C ALA A 341 46.87 16.26 -54.11
N ALA A 342 46.40 15.48 -55.09
CA ALA A 342 45.76 14.17 -54.92
C ALA A 342 46.80 13.07 -55.29
N PRO A 343 46.54 11.77 -55.04
CA PRO A 343 45.69 10.98 -55.95
C PRO A 343 44.79 9.90 -55.28
N SER A 344 43.79 9.41 -56.04
CA SER A 344 42.89 8.24 -55.78
C SER A 344 43.48 6.95 -56.43
N PRO A 345 42.80 5.78 -56.63
CA PRO A 345 41.42 5.31 -56.29
C PRO A 345 41.28 3.77 -55.92
N VAL A 346 40.03 3.25 -55.96
CA VAL A 346 39.54 1.83 -56.14
C VAL A 346 39.17 1.12 -54.81
N ALA A 347 37.98 0.51 -54.58
CA ALA A 347 36.95 -0.10 -55.44
C ALA A 347 35.52 0.05 -54.88
N SER A 348 34.54 0.04 -55.78
CA SER A 348 33.10 -0.10 -55.51
C SER A 348 32.67 -1.57 -55.48
N GLY A 349 31.63 -1.88 -54.70
CA GLY A 349 30.82 -3.09 -54.87
C GLY A 349 29.43 -2.86 -54.29
N GLY A 350 28.45 -2.57 -55.15
CA GLY A 350 27.06 -2.35 -54.75
C GLY A 350 26.22 -3.63 -54.78
N SER A 351 25.11 -3.62 -54.05
CA SER A 351 23.95 -4.49 -54.30
C SER A 351 22.67 -4.01 -53.58
N LYS A 352 21.73 -3.50 -54.38
CA LYS A 352 20.25 -3.53 -54.36
C LYS A 352 19.43 -3.34 -53.04
N PRO A 353 18.24 -2.70 -53.10
CA PRO A 353 17.33 -2.58 -51.98
C PRO A 353 16.47 -3.85 -51.85
N GLY A 354 16.49 -4.46 -50.67
CA GLY A 354 15.76 -5.69 -50.36
C GLY A 354 14.70 -5.45 -49.29
N ALA A 355 13.44 -5.53 -49.70
CA ALA A 355 12.25 -6.03 -49.00
C ALA A 355 12.14 -5.86 -47.46
N LEU A 356 11.11 -5.11 -47.09
CA LEU A 356 10.34 -5.21 -45.85
C LEU A 356 10.04 -6.68 -45.47
N PRO A 357 10.14 -7.07 -44.18
CA PRO A 357 9.31 -8.16 -43.66
C PRO A 357 8.24 -7.61 -42.72
N PHE A 358 7.02 -7.83 -43.20
CA PHE A 358 5.73 -7.63 -42.56
C PHE A 358 5.48 -8.85 -41.64
N PHE A 359 5.70 -8.75 -40.33
CA PHE A 359 5.29 -9.82 -39.38
C PHE A 359 5.06 -9.29 -37.96
N VAL A 360 3.92 -8.60 -37.74
CA VAL A 360 3.20 -8.65 -36.46
C VAL A 360 1.71 -8.51 -36.76
N SER A 361 1.07 -9.59 -37.23
CA SER A 361 -0.39 -9.63 -37.39
C SER A 361 -1.00 -11.01 -37.16
N LEU A 362 -0.42 -11.84 -36.29
CA LEU A 362 -0.99 -13.16 -35.95
C LEU A 362 -1.43 -13.30 -34.47
N GLY A 363 -1.09 -12.36 -33.59
CA GLY A 363 -1.60 -12.36 -32.20
C GLY A 363 -2.99 -11.74 -32.03
N PHE A 364 -3.44 -10.91 -32.97
CA PHE A 364 -4.66 -10.10 -32.82
C PHE A 364 -5.93 -10.78 -33.37
N ALA A 365 -5.79 -11.75 -34.28
CA ALA A 365 -6.92 -12.41 -34.95
C ALA A 365 -7.47 -13.64 -34.19
N VAL A 366 -6.66 -14.28 -33.35
CA VAL A 366 -7.09 -15.47 -32.59
C VAL A 366 -7.91 -15.09 -31.35
N GLY A 367 -7.60 -13.95 -30.71
CA GLY A 367 -8.35 -13.45 -29.55
C GLY A 367 -9.74 -12.88 -29.90
N ILE A 368 -9.89 -12.25 -31.07
CA ILE A 368 -11.17 -11.66 -31.49
C ILE A 368 -12.14 -12.71 -32.06
N SER A 369 -11.63 -13.80 -32.65
CA SER A 369 -12.49 -14.86 -33.22
C SER A 369 -13.23 -15.70 -32.17
N ILE A 370 -12.65 -15.88 -30.97
CA ILE A 370 -13.30 -16.61 -29.87
C ILE A 370 -14.46 -15.79 -29.25
N VAL A 371 -14.38 -14.46 -29.29
CA VAL A 371 -15.40 -13.58 -28.70
C VAL A 371 -16.61 -13.37 -29.62
N VAL A 372 -16.45 -13.48 -30.94
CA VAL A 372 -17.58 -13.37 -31.89
C VAL A 372 -18.37 -14.68 -32.02
N ALA A 373 -17.74 -15.84 -31.85
CA ALA A 373 -18.43 -17.14 -31.87
C ALA A 373 -19.36 -17.39 -30.66
N ALA A 374 -19.11 -16.71 -29.53
CA ALA A 374 -19.98 -16.79 -28.34
C ALA A 374 -21.18 -15.83 -28.39
N ARG A 375 -21.30 -14.98 -29.41
CA ARG A 375 -22.37 -13.96 -29.56
C ARG A 375 -23.27 -14.13 -30.78
N LEU A 376 -23.04 -15.13 -31.63
CA LEU A 376 -23.93 -15.49 -32.73
C LEU A 376 -24.38 -16.94 -32.57
N GLY A 377 -25.64 -17.11 -32.17
CA GLY A 377 -26.25 -18.40 -31.88
C GLY A 377 -26.22 -19.34 -33.08
N VAL A 378 -25.80 -20.58 -32.81
CA VAL A 378 -26.01 -21.73 -33.70
C VAL A 378 -26.82 -22.75 -32.93
N GLN A 379 -28.11 -22.81 -33.28
CA GLN A 379 -29.02 -23.91 -33.03
C GLN A 379 -28.44 -25.20 -33.61
N GLN A 380 -28.43 -26.28 -32.82
CA GLN A 380 -28.35 -27.63 -33.37
C GLN A 380 -29.76 -28.25 -33.41
N PRO A 381 -30.13 -28.93 -34.52
CA PRO A 381 -31.44 -29.51 -34.70
C PRO A 381 -31.59 -30.83 -33.94
N GLY A 382 -32.83 -31.11 -33.56
CA GLY A 382 -33.21 -32.28 -32.76
C GLY A 382 -33.22 -33.59 -33.54
N VAL A 383 -33.21 -34.68 -32.75
CA VAL A 383 -33.65 -36.00 -33.17
C VAL A 383 -34.64 -36.50 -32.12
N GLU A 384 -35.84 -36.82 -32.59
CA GLU A 384 -37.00 -37.31 -31.84
C GLU A 384 -36.79 -38.71 -31.25
N GLY A 385 -37.50 -38.99 -30.15
CA GLY A 385 -37.65 -40.34 -29.59
C GLY A 385 -38.32 -40.38 -28.21
N ALA A 386 -39.62 -40.09 -28.14
CA ALA A 386 -40.52 -40.47 -27.04
C ALA A 386 -40.98 -41.95 -27.24
N PRO A 387 -41.67 -42.66 -26.30
CA PRO A 387 -42.51 -42.12 -25.22
C PRO A 387 -42.58 -42.88 -23.86
N ASP A 388 -43.24 -42.17 -22.92
CA ASP A 388 -44.14 -42.61 -21.84
C ASP A 388 -43.74 -43.61 -20.74
N ARG A 389 -43.65 -43.11 -19.50
CA ARG A 389 -44.62 -43.40 -18.42
C ARG A 389 -44.38 -42.54 -17.16
N ALA A 390 -45.42 -41.85 -16.73
CA ALA A 390 -45.58 -41.20 -15.41
C ALA A 390 -45.97 -42.24 -14.32
N PRO A 391 -46.33 -41.83 -13.09
CA PRO A 391 -45.64 -41.01 -12.08
C PRO A 391 -45.57 -41.74 -10.72
N ALA A 392 -44.85 -41.22 -9.71
CA ALA A 392 -45.30 -41.19 -8.29
C ALA A 392 -44.19 -40.78 -7.29
N ALA A 393 -44.69 -40.16 -6.21
CA ALA A 393 -44.16 -40.07 -4.84
C ALA A 393 -42.98 -39.10 -4.62
N ALA A 394 -43.22 -37.91 -4.03
CA ALA A 394 -43.60 -37.66 -2.64
C ALA A 394 -42.44 -37.88 -1.64
N THR A 395 -42.10 -36.77 -1.00
CA THR A 395 -41.20 -36.56 0.14
C THR A 395 -41.30 -37.63 1.22
N PRO A 396 -40.20 -37.89 1.95
CA PRO A 396 -40.32 -37.71 3.39
C PRO A 396 -39.17 -36.89 4.00
N ALA A 397 -39.56 -36.04 4.94
CA ALA A 397 -38.69 -35.42 5.93
C ALA A 397 -37.98 -36.50 6.76
N PHE A 398 -36.68 -36.33 7.00
CA PHE A 398 -35.98 -37.10 8.02
C PHE A 398 -35.79 -36.25 9.28
N VAL A 399 -36.36 -36.81 10.34
CA VAL A 399 -36.41 -36.36 11.72
C VAL A 399 -35.10 -36.74 12.42
N SER A 400 -34.57 -35.83 13.23
CA SER A 400 -33.45 -36.07 14.15
C SER A 400 -33.78 -37.15 15.18
N PRO A 401 -32.88 -38.11 15.49
CA PRO A 401 -32.94 -38.84 16.74
C PRO A 401 -32.19 -38.09 17.84
N ALA A 402 -32.92 -37.80 18.92
CA ALA A 402 -32.38 -37.35 20.19
C ALA A 402 -31.52 -38.46 20.82
N VAL A 403 -30.35 -38.09 21.35
CA VAL A 403 -29.50 -38.96 22.17
C VAL A 403 -29.67 -38.53 23.62
N GLU A 404 -30.17 -39.47 24.42
CA GLU A 404 -30.43 -39.37 25.86
C GLU A 404 -29.13 -39.57 26.68
N PRO A 405 -28.97 -38.93 27.85
CA PRO A 405 -27.69 -38.88 28.58
C PRO A 405 -27.49 -40.07 29.53
N PRO A 406 -26.24 -40.47 29.84
CA PRO A 406 -25.98 -41.48 30.87
C PRO A 406 -25.94 -40.88 32.29
N THR A 407 -26.61 -41.60 33.19
CA THR A 407 -26.78 -41.42 34.62
C THR A 407 -25.52 -41.72 35.43
N ALA A 408 -25.38 -41.01 36.56
CA ALA A 408 -24.31 -41.14 37.55
C ALA A 408 -24.42 -42.40 38.44
N PRO A 409 -23.32 -42.85 39.07
CA PRO A 409 -23.38 -43.73 40.24
C PRO A 409 -23.22 -42.97 41.58
N THR A 410 -24.01 -43.40 42.56
CA THR A 410 -24.14 -43.00 43.97
C THR A 410 -22.95 -43.45 44.84
N PRO A 411 -22.63 -42.82 46.00
CA PRO A 411 -21.38 -43.03 46.73
C PRO A 411 -21.46 -44.09 47.84
N ALA A 412 -20.30 -44.61 48.24
CA ALA A 412 -20.11 -45.49 49.40
C ALA A 412 -19.64 -44.72 50.64
N THR A 413 -20.07 -45.19 51.80
CA THR A 413 -20.06 -44.53 53.11
C THR A 413 -19.03 -45.12 54.08
N ALA A 414 -18.34 -44.23 54.80
CA ALA A 414 -17.82 -44.28 56.19
C ALA A 414 -16.68 -45.23 56.65
N SER A 415 -15.67 -44.60 57.29
CA SER A 415 -15.38 -44.84 58.71
C SER A 415 -14.88 -43.55 59.40
N ALA A 416 -15.42 -43.29 60.61
CA ALA A 416 -15.18 -42.19 61.56
C ALA A 416 -13.81 -42.32 62.27
N GLY A 417 -13.17 -41.36 62.96
CA GLY A 417 -13.39 -40.07 63.67
C GLY A 417 -12.29 -39.97 64.78
N PRO A 418 -12.23 -39.03 65.77
CA PRO A 418 -12.86 -37.70 65.96
C PRO A 418 -11.82 -36.64 66.56
N PRO A 419 -12.16 -35.56 67.34
CA PRO A 419 -12.09 -34.16 66.87
C PRO A 419 -11.51 -33.08 67.85
N ARG A 420 -11.73 -31.78 67.55
CA ARG A 420 -11.66 -30.49 68.33
C ARG A 420 -10.52 -29.55 67.87
N SER A 421 -10.60 -28.21 67.77
CA SER A 421 -11.51 -27.16 68.29
C SER A 421 -11.40 -25.86 67.45
N SER A 422 -12.44 -25.03 67.53
CA SER A 422 -12.77 -23.73 66.90
C SER A 422 -12.15 -22.46 67.53
N ALA A 423 -12.05 -21.38 66.72
CA ALA A 423 -12.40 -19.94 66.99
C ALA A 423 -11.54 -19.03 66.07
N SER A 424 -12.03 -18.25 65.09
CA SER A 424 -12.91 -17.06 65.08
C SER A 424 -12.48 -15.92 66.02
N VAL A 425 -12.07 -14.77 65.46
CA VAL A 425 -12.52 -13.39 65.80
C VAL A 425 -11.83 -12.36 64.87
N ALA A 426 -12.61 -11.36 64.46
CA ALA A 426 -12.35 -10.29 63.49
C ALA A 426 -11.63 -9.04 64.11
N PRO A 427 -11.43 -7.92 63.36
CA PRO A 427 -10.34 -6.95 63.58
C PRO A 427 -10.69 -5.74 64.47
N ARG A 428 -9.66 -4.97 64.89
CA ARG A 428 -9.80 -3.63 65.50
C ARG A 428 -9.05 -2.55 64.72
N ARG A 429 -9.69 -1.38 64.65
CA ARG A 429 -9.29 -0.12 63.99
C ARG A 429 -8.59 0.87 64.95
N THR A 430 -7.61 1.62 64.39
CA THR A 430 -7.27 3.06 64.56
C THR A 430 -6.79 3.63 65.91
N PRO A 431 -6.26 4.88 66.00
CA PRO A 431 -5.40 5.70 65.11
C PRO A 431 -4.24 6.44 65.86
N HIS A 432 -3.33 7.13 65.15
CA HIS A 432 -2.54 8.36 65.53
C HIS A 432 -1.31 8.47 64.60
N ALA A 433 -0.69 9.59 64.25
CA ALA A 433 -1.00 11.01 64.10
C ALA A 433 0.19 11.59 63.26
N ARG A 434 -0.09 12.52 62.35
CA ARG A 434 0.90 13.50 61.80
C ARG A 434 0.85 14.76 62.70
N PRO A 435 1.81 15.72 62.73
CA PRO A 435 2.47 16.31 61.54
C PRO A 435 3.93 16.83 61.74
N GLY A 436 4.57 17.33 60.67
CA GLY A 436 5.80 18.13 60.76
C GLY A 436 6.37 18.53 59.40
N ARG A 437 6.58 19.84 59.19
CA ARG A 437 6.86 20.57 57.93
C ARG A 437 8.35 20.91 57.76
N ALA A 438 8.67 21.40 56.54
CA ALA A 438 9.78 22.27 56.10
C ALA A 438 11.12 21.57 55.79
N GLY A 439 11.88 21.92 54.73
CA GLY A 439 11.80 22.94 53.68
C GLY A 439 13.17 23.02 52.96
N ALA A 440 13.19 23.55 51.71
CA ALA A 440 14.29 24.28 51.01
C ALA A 440 15.75 23.74 51.06
N ASP A 441 16.67 23.92 50.12
CA ASP A 441 16.82 24.46 48.77
C ASP A 441 18.34 24.25 48.43
N ARG A 442 18.72 24.32 47.14
CA ARG A 442 20.07 24.62 46.59
C ARG A 442 21.19 23.57 46.43
N SER A 443 21.51 23.37 45.14
CA SER A 443 22.78 23.68 44.43
C SER A 443 24.05 22.82 44.59
N GLY A 444 24.70 22.59 43.43
CA GLY A 444 26.15 22.32 43.26
C GLY A 444 26.44 20.93 42.68
N ALA A 445 26.56 20.73 41.36
CA ALA A 445 27.77 20.95 40.53
C ALA A 445 29.03 20.22 41.01
N GLY A 446 29.52 19.23 40.23
CA GLY A 446 30.92 18.77 40.33
C GLY A 446 31.24 17.33 39.90
N ALA A 447 31.82 17.20 38.70
CA ALA A 447 32.93 16.29 38.32
C ALA A 447 32.76 14.75 38.27
N ARG A 448 32.65 14.25 37.02
CA ARG A 448 33.46 13.22 36.28
C ARG A 448 34.01 11.92 36.94
N PRO A 449 34.20 10.85 36.11
CA PRO A 449 34.20 9.46 36.54
C PRO A 449 35.60 8.86 36.76
N VAL A 450 35.66 7.79 37.56
CA VAL A 450 36.83 6.90 37.67
C VAL A 450 36.49 5.56 37.03
N LEU A 451 37.38 5.11 36.15
CA LEU A 451 37.41 3.80 35.51
C LEU A 451 37.43 2.67 36.55
N ASN A 452 36.79 1.54 36.23
CA ASN A 452 37.47 0.26 36.46
C ASN A 452 37.01 -0.80 35.45
N SER A 453 37.99 -1.21 34.65
CA SER A 453 38.06 -2.42 33.84
C SER A 453 38.12 -3.66 34.73
N PHE A 454 37.35 -4.70 34.38
CA PHE A 454 37.70 -6.08 34.68
C PHE A 454 37.34 -6.97 33.49
N SER A 455 38.38 -7.51 32.87
CA SER A 455 38.36 -8.74 32.10
C SER A 455 38.51 -9.91 33.07
N GLU A 456 37.63 -10.90 32.96
CA GLU A 456 37.92 -12.33 32.85
C GLU A 456 36.67 -13.05 32.31
#